data_AF-A0A9E6EIF8-F1
#
_entry.id   AF-A0A9E6EIF8-F1
#
_cell.length_a   1.000
_cell.length_b   1.000
_cell.length_c   1.000
_cell.angle_alpha   90.00
_cell.angle_beta   90.00
_cell.angle_gamma   90.00
#
_symmetry.space_group_name_H-M   'P 1'
#
loop_
_entity.id
_entity.type
_entity.pdbx_description
1 polymer ?
#
loop_
_entity_poly.entity_id
_entity_poly.type
_entity_poly.pdbx_seq_one_letter_code
_entity_poly.pdbx_strand_id
1 'polypeptide(L)'
;MNFRHSERRRSFPSTDPASLMSFCAVSGGRSSRCASVSGLLRAEIIYPGMFTSNDARLLTILADLAGAAAENARLYQWTQELSITDGLTRLYLRRFFNQRLEEEINRFLEFKAPFTFCILDLDHFKRINDKMGHLGGDQVLMQLADLLRGEARVTDILCRFGGEEFALLLPYTPSQSGLIMAERIRQHVAQRVFQVLKDEINITISVGVAGCPEHAQTAEGIIAAADKALYLAKRDGRNRVVLSGEEA
;
A
#
# COMPACT_ATOMS: atom_id res chain seq x y z
N MET A 1 45.57 15.07 -47.41
CA MET A 1 45.28 13.63 -47.27
C MET A 1 43.91 13.50 -46.64
N ASN A 2 42.91 13.13 -47.44
CA ASN A 2 41.49 13.23 -47.08
C ASN A 2 41.06 12.07 -46.17
N PHE A 3 40.49 12.41 -45.00
CA PHE A 3 39.70 11.50 -44.18
C PHE A 3 38.36 11.24 -44.87
N ARG A 4 38.09 9.98 -45.26
CA ARG A 4 36.73 9.52 -45.59
C ARG A 4 36.20 8.73 -44.40
N HIS A 5 35.25 9.34 -43.67
CA HIS A 5 34.33 8.59 -42.82
C HIS A 5 33.50 7.66 -43.71
N SER A 6 33.71 6.35 -43.58
CA SER A 6 32.75 5.36 -44.08
C SER A 6 31.80 5.00 -42.94
N GLU A 7 30.59 5.53 -43.03
CA GLU A 7 29.45 5.03 -42.24
C GLU A 7 29.23 3.56 -42.61
N ARG A 8 29.70 2.63 -41.78
CA ARG A 8 29.20 1.27 -41.80
C ARG A 8 27.78 1.30 -41.25
N ARG A 9 26.80 1.51 -42.14
CA ARG A 9 25.42 1.06 -41.88
C ARG A 9 25.50 -0.43 -41.58
N ARG A 10 25.34 -0.82 -40.31
CA ARG A 10 25.03 -2.20 -39.95
C ARG A 10 23.65 -2.49 -40.54
N SER A 11 23.62 -3.06 -41.73
CA SER A 11 22.42 -3.71 -42.25
C SER A 11 22.09 -4.85 -41.31
N PHE A 12 21.01 -4.72 -40.55
CA PHE A 12 20.38 -5.89 -39.93
C PHE A 12 20.10 -6.90 -41.06
N PRO A 13 20.49 -8.17 -40.93
CA PRO A 13 20.11 -9.17 -41.91
C PRO A 13 18.58 -9.15 -42.00
N SER A 14 18.06 -9.00 -43.22
CA SER A 14 16.62 -9.10 -43.47
C SER A 14 16.15 -10.45 -42.92
N THR A 15 15.31 -10.44 -41.90
CA THR A 15 14.68 -11.65 -41.38
C THR A 15 13.89 -12.30 -42.52
N ASP A 16 14.22 -13.55 -42.84
CA ASP A 16 13.42 -14.35 -43.76
C ASP A 16 12.04 -14.56 -43.12
N PRO A 17 10.92 -14.20 -43.78
CA PRO A 17 9.58 -14.46 -43.24
C PRO A 17 9.35 -15.93 -42.86
N ALA A 18 10.09 -16.88 -43.45
CA ALA A 18 10.02 -18.30 -43.13
C ALA A 18 10.70 -18.68 -41.79
N SER A 19 11.38 -17.76 -41.12
CA SER A 19 12.12 -17.99 -39.87
C SER A 19 11.43 -17.42 -38.62
N LEU A 20 10.20 -16.92 -38.76
CA LEU A 20 9.48 -16.20 -37.71
C LEU A 20 8.05 -16.72 -37.56
N MET A 21 7.65 -17.00 -36.32
CA MET A 21 6.25 -17.27 -35.96
C MET A 21 5.77 -16.33 -34.86
N SER A 22 4.53 -15.86 -35.01
CA SER A 22 3.89 -14.94 -34.09
C SER A 22 2.55 -15.52 -33.66
N PHE A 23 2.30 -15.55 -32.36
CA PHE A 23 1.06 -16.06 -31.76
C PHE A 23 0.47 -15.02 -30.84
N CYS A 24 -0.80 -14.67 -31.05
CA CYS A 24 -1.52 -13.80 -30.13
C CYS A 24 -1.75 -14.53 -28.81
N ALA A 25 -1.37 -13.93 -27.70
CA ALA A 25 -1.87 -14.32 -26.40
C ALA A 25 -3.30 -13.79 -26.27
N VAL A 26 -4.25 -14.69 -25.98
CA VAL A 26 -5.68 -14.36 -25.97
C VAL A 26 -6.25 -14.60 -24.58
N SER A 27 -6.82 -13.56 -23.98
CA SER A 27 -7.57 -13.64 -22.73
C SER A 27 -9.01 -14.05 -23.03
N GLY A 28 -9.64 -14.82 -22.12
CA GLY A 28 -11.02 -15.30 -22.28
C GLY A 28 -11.20 -16.55 -23.14
N GLY A 29 -10.12 -17.10 -23.72
CA GLY A 29 -10.13 -18.30 -24.55
C GLY A 29 -10.51 -18.03 -26.00
N ARG A 30 -9.77 -18.60 -26.97
CA ARG A 30 -9.89 -18.29 -28.41
C ARG A 30 -11.27 -18.54 -29.03
N SER A 31 -12.10 -19.39 -28.42
CA SER A 31 -13.46 -19.70 -28.87
C SER A 31 -14.54 -18.87 -28.15
N SER A 32 -14.16 -17.98 -27.23
CA SER A 32 -15.10 -17.16 -26.49
C SER A 32 -15.48 -15.89 -27.25
N ARG A 33 -16.74 -15.48 -27.15
CA ARG A 33 -17.21 -14.19 -27.68
C ARG A 33 -16.58 -12.98 -26.98
N CYS A 34 -15.93 -13.19 -25.83
CA CYS A 34 -15.23 -12.15 -25.06
C CYS A 34 -13.71 -12.21 -25.24
N ALA A 35 -13.21 -12.96 -26.23
CA ALA A 35 -11.79 -13.09 -26.49
C ALA A 35 -11.18 -11.73 -26.87
N SER A 36 -10.13 -11.32 -26.14
CA SER A 36 -9.34 -10.13 -26.48
C SER A 36 -7.85 -10.49 -26.57
N VAL A 37 -7.13 -9.85 -27.49
CA VAL A 37 -5.69 -10.07 -27.64
C VAL A 37 -5.00 -9.28 -26.53
N SER A 38 -4.39 -10.00 -25.60
CA SER A 38 -3.70 -9.45 -24.43
C SER A 38 -2.19 -9.29 -24.64
N GLY A 39 -1.62 -9.88 -25.70
CA GLY A 39 -0.21 -9.72 -26.05
C GLY A 39 0.20 -10.52 -27.28
N LEU A 40 1.48 -10.46 -27.63
CA LEU A 40 2.08 -11.21 -28.73
C LEU A 40 3.28 -12.03 -28.25
N LEU A 41 3.24 -13.33 -28.50
CA LEU A 41 4.37 -14.23 -28.31
C LEU A 41 5.06 -14.42 -29.67
N ARG A 42 6.31 -13.97 -29.77
CA ARG A 42 7.13 -14.08 -30.97
C ARG A 42 8.21 -15.14 -30.77
N ALA A 43 8.30 -16.09 -31.68
CA ALA A 43 9.36 -17.07 -31.77
C ALA A 43 10.15 -16.85 -33.07
N GLU A 44 11.47 -16.90 -32.98
CA GLU A 44 12.39 -16.71 -34.10
C GLU A 44 13.41 -17.84 -34.11
N ILE A 45 13.62 -18.46 -35.27
CA ILE A 45 14.63 -19.49 -35.47
C ILE A 45 15.71 -18.92 -36.40
N ILE A 46 16.97 -19.19 -36.07
CA ILE A 46 18.15 -18.64 -36.77
C ILE A 46 18.44 -19.40 -38.08
N TYR A 47 17.87 -20.61 -38.26
CA TYR A 47 17.97 -21.43 -39.46
C TYR A 47 16.59 -21.57 -40.15
N PRO A 48 16.45 -21.13 -41.42
CA PRO A 48 15.16 -21.10 -42.11
C PRO A 48 14.58 -22.51 -42.35
N GLY A 49 13.25 -22.66 -42.19
CA GLY A 49 12.50 -23.86 -42.58
C GLY A 49 12.18 -24.89 -41.49
N MET A 50 12.30 -24.57 -40.19
CA MET A 50 12.22 -25.58 -39.12
C MET A 50 11.02 -25.51 -38.15
N PHE A 51 10.07 -24.59 -38.31
CA PHE A 51 8.85 -24.68 -37.48
C PHE A 51 7.95 -25.81 -37.98
N THR A 52 7.84 -26.85 -37.17
CA THR A 52 6.91 -27.96 -37.39
C THR A 52 5.51 -27.59 -36.93
N SER A 53 4.52 -28.40 -37.32
CA SER A 53 3.17 -28.29 -36.77
C SER A 53 3.13 -28.53 -35.25
N ASN A 54 4.10 -29.25 -34.68
CA ASN A 54 4.24 -29.41 -33.23
C ASN A 54 4.70 -28.11 -32.56
N ASP A 55 5.64 -27.40 -33.16
CA ASP A 55 6.13 -26.11 -32.64
C ASP A 55 5.01 -25.07 -32.65
N ALA A 56 4.22 -25.02 -33.73
CA ALA A 56 3.06 -24.14 -33.80
C ALA A 56 2.01 -24.47 -32.73
N ARG A 57 1.74 -25.76 -32.47
CA ARG A 57 0.83 -26.19 -31.39
C ARG A 57 1.36 -25.79 -30.02
N LEU A 58 2.64 -26.04 -29.75
CA LEU A 58 3.28 -25.71 -28.47
C LEU A 58 3.25 -24.19 -28.23
N LEU A 59 3.63 -23.39 -29.22
CA LEU A 59 3.63 -21.94 -29.13
C LEU A 59 2.22 -21.37 -28.96
N THR A 60 1.21 -22.00 -29.56
CA THR A 60 -0.20 -21.64 -29.32
C THR A 60 -0.59 -21.88 -27.87
N ILE A 61 -0.26 -23.04 -27.31
CA ILE A 61 -0.54 -23.35 -25.89
C ILE A 61 0.18 -22.36 -24.96
N LEU A 62 1.45 -22.07 -25.23
CA LEU A 62 2.22 -21.10 -24.44
C LEU A 62 1.65 -19.69 -24.53
N ALA A 63 1.24 -19.25 -25.72
CA ALA A 63 0.60 -17.96 -25.91
C ALA A 63 -0.73 -17.87 -25.14
N ASP A 64 -1.52 -18.94 -25.13
CA ASP A 64 -2.80 -18.99 -24.41
C ASP A 64 -2.59 -18.98 -22.87
N LEU A 65 -1.62 -19.76 -22.38
CA LEU A 65 -1.23 -19.74 -20.96
C LEU A 65 -0.72 -18.35 -20.52
N ALA A 66 0.13 -17.73 -21.33
CA ALA A 66 0.65 -16.39 -21.07
C ALA A 66 -0.46 -15.34 -21.07
N GLY A 67 -1.41 -15.41 -22.01
CA GLY A 67 -2.58 -14.52 -22.07
C GLY A 67 -3.48 -14.64 -20.85
N ALA A 68 -3.76 -15.86 -20.41
CA ALA A 68 -4.53 -16.10 -19.19
C ALA A 68 -3.82 -15.60 -17.93
N ALA A 69 -2.51 -15.85 -17.80
CA ALA A 69 -1.72 -15.38 -16.67
C ALA A 69 -1.64 -13.85 -16.59
N ALA A 70 -1.46 -13.19 -17.73
CA ALA A 70 -1.43 -11.73 -17.82
C ALA A 70 -2.78 -11.10 -17.43
N GLU A 71 -3.90 -11.66 -17.92
CA GLU A 71 -5.22 -11.15 -17.55
C GLU A 71 -5.54 -11.38 -16.07
N ASN A 72 -5.17 -12.54 -15.52
CA ASN A 72 -5.31 -12.81 -14.09
C ASN A 72 -4.51 -11.81 -13.25
N ALA A 73 -3.27 -11.52 -13.63
CA ALA A 73 -2.45 -10.52 -12.95
C ALA A 73 -3.09 -9.12 -13.03
N ARG A 74 -3.64 -8.74 -14.19
CA ARG A 74 -4.35 -7.46 -14.39
C ARG A 74 -5.62 -7.36 -13.54
N LEU A 75 -6.45 -8.40 -13.52
CA LEU A 75 -7.66 -8.44 -12.69
C LEU A 75 -7.34 -8.41 -11.19
N TYR A 76 -6.27 -9.10 -10.80
CA TYR A 76 -5.77 -9.07 -9.44
C TYR A 76 -5.30 -7.66 -9.05
N GLN A 77 -4.52 -7.00 -9.90
CA GLN A 77 -4.13 -5.59 -9.71
C GLN A 77 -5.34 -4.67 -9.63
N TRP A 78 -6.31 -4.83 -10.52
CA TRP A 78 -7.54 -4.02 -10.52
C TRP A 78 -8.33 -4.20 -9.22
N THR A 79 -8.43 -5.42 -8.72
CA THR A 79 -9.10 -5.71 -7.44
C THR A 79 -8.31 -5.12 -6.27
N GLN A 80 -6.98 -5.19 -6.31
CA GLN A 80 -6.10 -4.55 -5.32
C GLN A 80 -6.24 -3.02 -5.33
N GLU A 81 -6.40 -2.40 -6.50
CA GLU A 81 -6.65 -0.96 -6.65
C GLU A 81 -8.02 -0.56 -6.08
N LEU A 82 -9.04 -1.39 -6.33
CA LEU A 82 -10.40 -1.18 -5.80
C LEU A 82 -10.55 -1.52 -4.31
N SER A 83 -9.62 -2.28 -3.72
CA SER A 83 -9.70 -2.59 -2.29
C SER A 83 -9.65 -1.29 -1.49
N ILE A 84 -10.53 -1.15 -0.51
CA ILE A 84 -10.44 -0.03 0.44
C ILE A 84 -9.75 -0.44 1.75
N THR A 85 -9.43 -1.74 1.90
CA THR A 85 -8.87 -2.33 3.12
C THR A 85 -7.53 -3.02 2.89
N ASP A 86 -6.68 -2.99 3.92
CA ASP A 86 -5.40 -3.68 3.97
C ASP A 86 -5.59 -5.19 4.15
N GLY A 87 -4.87 -6.00 3.37
CA GLY A 87 -5.00 -7.46 3.37
C GLY A 87 -4.57 -8.12 4.67
N LEU A 88 -3.61 -7.52 5.39
CA LEU A 88 -3.06 -8.06 6.63
C LEU A 88 -3.89 -7.65 7.86
N THR A 89 -4.09 -6.34 8.05
CA THR A 89 -4.70 -5.76 9.26
C THR A 89 -6.20 -5.59 9.15
N ARG A 90 -6.78 -5.69 7.94
CA ARG A 90 -8.19 -5.41 7.63
C ARG A 90 -8.65 -4.00 7.98
N LEU A 91 -7.74 -3.08 8.27
CA LEU A 91 -8.04 -1.65 8.42
C LEU A 91 -8.14 -0.98 7.06
N TYR A 92 -8.67 0.24 7.01
CA TYR A 92 -8.73 0.97 5.74
C TYR A 92 -7.32 1.34 5.25
N LEU A 93 -7.19 1.49 3.93
CA LEU A 93 -5.98 2.00 3.29
C LEU A 93 -5.96 3.52 3.29
N ARG A 94 -4.76 4.10 3.28
CA ARG A 94 -4.54 5.56 3.24
C ARG A 94 -5.40 6.29 2.21
N ARG A 95 -5.56 5.74 1.01
CA ARG A 95 -6.39 6.35 -0.04
C ARG A 95 -7.85 6.55 0.38
N PHE A 96 -8.45 5.56 1.05
CA PHE A 96 -9.83 5.64 1.52
C PHE A 96 -9.92 6.59 2.71
N PHE A 97 -8.93 6.53 3.60
CA PHE A 97 -8.86 7.40 4.75
C PHE A 97 -8.76 8.89 4.37
N ASN A 98 -7.93 9.23 3.37
CA ASN A 98 -7.83 10.61 2.87
C ASN A 98 -9.18 11.13 2.35
N GLN A 99 -9.96 10.30 1.65
CA GLN A 99 -11.31 10.69 1.21
C GLN A 99 -12.22 10.99 2.39
N ARG A 100 -12.18 10.17 3.45
CA ARG A 100 -12.97 10.42 4.67
C ARG A 100 -12.52 11.67 5.42
N LEU A 101 -11.22 11.96 5.42
CA LEU A 101 -10.69 13.19 6.03
C LEU A 101 -11.21 14.43 5.31
N GLU A 102 -11.24 14.42 3.97
CA GLU A 102 -11.85 15.50 3.17
C GLU A 102 -13.34 15.67 3.47
N GLU A 103 -14.08 14.58 3.65
CA GLU A 103 -15.48 14.63 4.05
C GLU A 103 -15.66 15.28 5.42
N GLU A 104 -14.79 15.01 6.39
CA GLU A 104 -14.84 15.66 7.71
C GLU A 104 -14.43 17.13 7.67
N ILE A 105 -13.52 17.53 6.78
CA ILE A 105 -13.23 18.96 6.51
C ILE A 105 -14.49 19.66 6.00
N ASN A 106 -15.16 19.08 5.00
CA ASN A 106 -16.41 19.65 4.47
C ASN A 106 -17.50 19.71 5.54
N ARG A 107 -17.62 18.67 6.37
CA ARG A 107 -18.55 18.63 7.51
C ARG A 107 -18.24 19.73 8.53
N PHE A 108 -16.97 19.98 8.82
CA PHE A 108 -16.55 21.10 9.67
C PHE A 108 -16.92 22.45 9.05
N LEU A 109 -16.67 22.63 7.74
CA LEU A 109 -16.97 23.89 7.07
C LEU A 109 -18.48 24.23 7.16
N GLU A 110 -19.34 23.23 6.97
CA GLU A 110 -20.79 23.35 6.98
C GLU A 110 -21.38 23.44 8.40
N PHE A 111 -21.01 22.53 9.30
CA PHE A 111 -21.66 22.35 10.60
C PHE A 111 -20.82 22.78 11.80
N LYS A 112 -19.58 23.22 11.57
CA LYS A 112 -18.60 23.51 12.64
C LYS A 112 -18.37 22.32 13.58
N ALA A 113 -18.58 21.10 13.08
CA ALA A 113 -18.31 19.87 13.80
C ALA A 113 -16.79 19.66 13.90
N PRO A 114 -16.18 19.69 15.12
CA PRO A 114 -14.76 19.45 15.26
C PRO A 114 -14.44 17.97 15.04
N PHE A 115 -13.22 17.69 14.62
CA PHE A 115 -12.71 16.32 14.54
C PHE A 115 -11.23 16.29 14.90
N THR A 116 -10.73 15.11 15.25
CA THR A 116 -9.31 14.90 15.55
C THR A 116 -8.73 13.83 14.64
N PHE A 117 -7.53 14.08 14.16
CA PHE A 117 -6.68 13.14 13.44
C PHE A 117 -5.50 12.73 14.33
N CYS A 118 -5.25 11.44 14.42
CA CYS A 118 -4.09 10.87 15.10
C CYS A 118 -3.29 10.03 14.12
N ILE A 119 -1.98 10.22 14.06
CA ILE A 119 -1.05 9.33 13.35
C ILE A 119 -0.12 8.66 14.36
N LEU A 120 0.07 7.35 14.19
CA LEU A 120 0.73 6.46 15.13
C LEU A 120 1.79 5.66 14.39
N ASP A 121 2.89 5.38 15.08
CA ASP A 121 3.98 4.57 14.56
C ASP A 121 4.46 3.58 15.61
N LEU A 122 4.72 2.34 15.20
CA LEU A 122 5.30 1.33 16.08
C LEU A 122 6.76 1.66 16.36
N ASP A 123 7.06 1.90 17.64
CA ASP A 123 8.42 2.20 18.05
C ASP A 123 9.33 1.00 17.80
N HIS A 124 10.42 1.25 17.09
CA HIS A 124 11.46 0.26 16.83
C HIS A 124 10.98 -1.00 16.07
N PHE A 125 9.95 -0.89 15.22
CA PHE A 125 9.42 -2.03 14.47
C PHE A 125 10.47 -2.78 13.64
N LYS A 126 11.45 -2.07 13.05
CA LYS A 126 12.60 -2.70 12.39
C LYS A 126 13.33 -3.71 13.29
N ARG A 127 13.55 -3.39 14.57
CA ARG A 127 14.21 -4.30 15.53
C ARG A 127 13.37 -5.55 15.81
N ILE A 128 12.05 -5.44 15.75
CA ILE A 128 11.13 -6.57 15.88
C ILE A 128 11.29 -7.48 14.67
N ASN A 129 11.27 -6.92 13.46
CA ASN A 129 11.51 -7.68 12.22
C ASN A 129 12.89 -8.34 12.22
N ASP A 130 13.94 -7.62 12.63
CA ASP A 130 15.31 -8.15 12.67
C ASP A 130 15.43 -9.33 13.66
N LYS A 131 14.66 -9.32 14.75
CA LYS A 131 14.69 -10.37 15.79
C LYS A 131 13.77 -11.55 15.48
N MET A 132 12.57 -11.29 14.97
CA MET A 132 11.48 -12.29 14.83
C MET A 132 11.16 -12.65 13.37
N GLY A 133 11.84 -12.02 12.41
CA GLY A 133 11.51 -12.09 11.01
C GLY A 133 10.22 -11.34 10.65
N HIS A 134 9.97 -11.21 9.35
CA HIS A 134 8.78 -10.51 8.83
C HIS A 134 7.46 -11.13 9.29
N LEU A 135 7.39 -12.47 9.44
CA LEU A 135 6.20 -13.13 9.97
C LEU A 135 5.88 -12.71 11.40
N GLY A 136 6.90 -12.50 12.24
CA GLY A 136 6.71 -11.98 13.59
C GLY A 136 6.23 -10.52 13.59
N GLY A 137 6.81 -9.69 12.72
CA GLY A 137 6.34 -8.32 12.51
C GLY A 137 4.89 -8.25 12.05
N ASP A 138 4.49 -9.10 11.11
CA ASP A 138 3.11 -9.18 10.62
C ASP A 138 2.13 -9.55 11.74
N GLN A 139 2.50 -10.48 12.63
CA GLN A 139 1.68 -10.82 13.81
C GLN A 139 1.51 -9.66 14.78
N VAL A 140 2.55 -8.84 14.96
CA VAL A 140 2.47 -7.62 15.78
C VAL A 140 1.51 -6.61 15.16
N LEU A 141 1.62 -6.39 13.85
CA LEU A 141 0.73 -5.45 13.13
C LEU A 141 -0.74 -5.88 13.21
N MET A 142 -1.03 -7.18 13.06
CA MET A 142 -2.39 -7.71 13.20
C MET A 142 -2.93 -7.51 14.62
N GLN A 143 -2.15 -7.85 15.64
CA GLN A 143 -2.58 -7.68 17.03
C GLN A 143 -2.75 -6.22 17.43
N LEU A 144 -1.91 -5.31 16.90
CA LEU A 144 -2.11 -3.88 17.11
C LEU A 144 -3.39 -3.41 16.44
N ALA A 145 -3.66 -3.82 15.20
CA ALA A 145 -4.90 -3.48 14.52
C ALA A 145 -6.14 -3.95 15.30
N ASP A 146 -6.09 -5.15 15.89
CA ASP A 146 -7.16 -5.67 16.75
C ASP A 146 -7.32 -4.85 18.04
N LEU A 147 -6.22 -4.44 18.66
CA LEU A 147 -6.25 -3.52 19.82
C LEU A 147 -6.92 -2.21 19.44
N LEU A 148 -6.48 -1.57 18.35
CA LEU A 148 -7.03 -0.30 17.88
C LEU A 148 -8.54 -0.42 17.60
N ARG A 149 -8.97 -1.54 17.01
CA ARG A 149 -10.38 -1.82 16.76
C ARG A 149 -11.20 -1.96 18.04
N GLY A 150 -10.63 -2.54 19.09
CA GLY A 150 -11.29 -2.63 20.40
C GLY A 150 -11.42 -1.29 21.12
N GLU A 151 -10.50 -0.36 20.85
CA GLU A 151 -10.49 0.99 21.45
C GLU A 151 -11.40 1.99 20.72
N ALA A 152 -11.59 1.78 19.41
CA ALA A 152 -12.33 2.67 18.52
C ALA A 152 -13.84 2.55 18.67
N ARG A 153 -14.54 3.68 18.51
CA ARG A 153 -15.99 3.73 18.36
C ARG A 153 -16.38 3.32 16.95
N VAL A 154 -17.66 2.99 16.75
CA VAL A 154 -18.21 2.65 15.43
C VAL A 154 -18.05 3.80 14.42
N THR A 155 -18.07 5.04 14.88
CA THR A 155 -17.89 6.25 14.06
C THR A 155 -16.44 6.53 13.71
N ASP A 156 -15.49 5.97 14.45
CA ASP A 156 -14.08 6.26 14.27
C ASP A 156 -13.54 5.46 13.08
N ILE A 157 -12.64 6.06 12.33
CA ILE A 157 -12.08 5.44 11.13
C ILE A 157 -10.63 5.07 11.42
N LEU A 158 -10.33 3.79 11.26
CA LEU A 158 -9.00 3.22 11.46
C LEU A 158 -8.34 2.93 10.11
N CYS A 159 -7.08 3.32 9.97
CA CYS A 159 -6.33 3.14 8.74
C CYS A 159 -4.93 2.58 9.01
N ARG A 160 -4.48 1.67 8.14
CA ARG A 160 -3.06 1.38 7.96
C ARG A 160 -2.49 2.41 6.98
N PHE A 161 -1.83 3.41 7.54
CA PHE A 161 -1.37 4.60 6.81
C PHE A 161 -0.08 4.32 6.02
N GLY A 162 0.77 3.44 6.55
CA GLY A 162 2.04 3.02 5.98
C GLY A 162 2.40 1.59 6.38
N GLY A 163 3.69 1.21 6.25
CA GLY A 163 4.15 -0.14 6.58
C GLY A 163 3.95 -0.50 8.05
N GLU A 164 4.38 0.40 8.94
CA GLU A 164 4.29 0.33 10.41
C GLU A 164 3.52 1.52 11.00
N GLU A 165 2.84 2.29 10.15
CA GLU A 165 2.11 3.50 10.53
C GLU A 165 0.60 3.26 10.48
N PHE A 166 -0.09 3.74 11.51
CA PHE A 166 -1.54 3.66 11.66
C PHE A 166 -2.11 5.07 11.82
N ALA A 167 -3.38 5.23 11.48
CA ALA A 167 -4.07 6.49 11.67
C ALA A 167 -5.49 6.29 12.20
N LEU A 168 -5.94 7.25 13.01
CA LEU A 168 -7.30 7.37 13.49
C LEU A 168 -7.87 8.72 13.05
N LEU A 169 -9.08 8.69 12.53
CA LEU A 169 -9.93 9.87 12.37
C LEU A 169 -11.09 9.73 13.34
N LEU A 170 -11.26 10.74 14.18
CA LEU A 170 -12.23 10.80 15.26
C LEU A 170 -13.24 11.93 14.96
N PRO A 171 -14.34 11.63 14.22
CA PRO A 171 -15.40 12.59 13.98
C PRO A 171 -16.00 13.12 15.28
N TYR A 172 -16.50 14.36 15.25
CA TYR A 172 -17.18 15.01 16.38
C TYR A 172 -16.36 15.03 17.68
N THR A 173 -15.02 15.02 17.56
CA THR A 173 -14.10 14.91 18.70
C THR A 173 -13.10 16.06 18.66
N PRO A 174 -13.16 17.02 19.62
CA PRO A 174 -12.16 18.08 19.77
C PRO A 174 -10.77 17.53 20.11
N SER A 175 -9.71 18.27 19.79
CA SER A 175 -8.32 17.82 19.94
C SER A 175 -7.97 17.29 21.33
N GLN A 176 -8.42 17.96 22.39
CA GLN A 176 -8.17 17.54 23.77
C GLN A 176 -8.81 16.18 24.10
N SER A 177 -9.99 15.90 23.56
CA SER A 177 -10.62 14.58 23.71
C SER A 177 -9.90 13.52 22.88
N GLY A 178 -9.43 13.88 21.70
CA GLY A 178 -8.61 13.00 20.86
C GLY A 178 -7.25 12.68 21.50
N LEU A 179 -6.62 13.65 22.18
CA LEU A 179 -5.40 13.47 22.96
C LEU A 179 -5.60 12.43 24.08
N ILE A 180 -6.70 12.54 24.83
CA ILE A 180 -7.05 11.56 25.88
C ILE A 180 -7.21 10.15 25.30
N MET A 181 -7.90 10.03 24.16
CA MET A 181 -8.07 8.74 23.49
C MET A 181 -6.74 8.17 22.98
N ALA A 182 -5.90 9.01 22.38
CA ALA A 182 -4.57 8.62 21.92
C ALA A 182 -3.67 8.14 23.07
N GLU A 183 -3.71 8.83 24.22
CA GLU A 183 -2.94 8.46 25.40
C GLU A 183 -3.45 7.14 26.00
N ARG A 184 -4.77 6.91 26.01
CA ARG A 184 -5.35 5.62 26.41
C ARG A 184 -4.86 4.48 25.52
N ILE A 185 -4.90 4.66 24.19
CA ILE A 185 -4.38 3.67 23.23
C ILE A 185 -2.91 3.39 23.49
N ARG A 186 -2.09 4.44 23.64
CA ARG A 186 -0.65 4.31 23.91
C ARG A 186 -0.39 3.50 25.19
N GLN A 187 -1.12 3.80 26.27
CA GLN A 187 -1.00 3.07 27.54
C GLN A 187 -1.40 1.59 27.38
N HIS A 188 -2.52 1.31 26.70
CA HIS A 188 -2.97 -0.07 26.47
C HIS A 188 -1.98 -0.86 25.61
N VAL A 189 -1.36 -0.23 24.60
CA VAL A 189 -0.31 -0.88 23.80
C VAL A 189 0.91 -1.18 24.67
N ALA A 190 1.38 -0.22 25.48
CA ALA A 190 2.54 -0.41 26.33
C ALA A 190 2.34 -1.48 27.41
N GLN A 191 1.10 -1.64 27.91
CA GLN A 191 0.75 -2.62 28.94
C GLN A 191 0.43 -4.01 28.37
N ARG A 192 0.04 -4.10 27.09
CA ARG A 192 -0.31 -5.37 26.46
C ARG A 192 0.94 -6.21 26.19
N VAL A 193 0.85 -7.49 26.55
CA VAL A 193 1.78 -8.52 26.09
C VAL A 193 1.33 -9.01 24.72
N PHE A 194 2.21 -8.91 23.72
CA PHE A 194 1.98 -9.38 22.36
C PHE A 194 2.56 -10.77 22.22
N GLN A 195 1.71 -11.71 21.79
CA GLN A 195 2.09 -13.11 21.59
C GLN A 195 2.57 -13.28 20.14
N VAL A 196 3.86 -13.45 19.93
CA VAL A 196 4.47 -13.50 18.60
C VAL A 196 5.21 -14.83 18.44
N LEU A 197 4.71 -15.68 17.56
CA LEU A 197 5.17 -17.05 17.35
C LEU A 197 5.15 -17.87 18.65
N LYS A 198 6.28 -17.94 19.37
CA LYS A 198 6.43 -18.65 20.66
C LYS A 198 6.91 -17.72 21.78
N ASP A 199 7.09 -16.45 21.48
CA ASP A 199 7.67 -15.46 22.38
C ASP A 199 6.62 -14.43 22.80
N GLU A 200 6.81 -13.90 24.01
CA GLU A 200 6.08 -12.75 24.52
C GLU A 200 6.94 -11.50 24.36
N ILE A 201 6.36 -10.46 23.76
CA ILE A 201 7.04 -9.17 23.62
C ILE A 201 6.15 -8.02 24.07
N ASN A 202 6.79 -6.96 24.54
CA ASN A 202 6.16 -5.66 24.74
C ASN A 202 6.59 -4.73 23.61
N ILE A 203 5.64 -3.96 23.11
CA ILE A 203 5.88 -2.91 22.12
C ILE A 203 5.36 -1.58 22.66
N THR A 204 5.82 -0.49 22.06
CA THR A 204 5.30 0.84 22.33
C THR A 204 4.99 1.53 21.00
N ILE A 205 4.21 2.60 21.08
CA ILE A 205 3.89 3.44 19.94
C ILE A 205 4.15 4.91 20.29
N SER A 206 4.54 5.67 19.27
CA SER A 206 4.55 7.13 19.32
C SER A 206 3.36 7.66 18.54
N VAL A 207 2.73 8.74 19.02
CA VAL A 207 1.51 9.28 18.42
C VAL A 207 1.61 10.79 18.27
N GLY A 208 1.26 11.30 17.09
CA GLY A 208 1.02 12.71 16.83
C GLY A 208 -0.48 12.97 16.69
N VAL A 209 -0.98 14.02 17.35
CA VAL A 209 -2.41 14.38 17.36
C VAL A 209 -2.58 15.79 16.79
N ALA A 210 -3.57 15.98 15.91
CA ALA A 210 -3.99 17.28 15.43
C ALA A 210 -5.52 17.34 15.28
N GLY A 211 -6.13 18.38 15.79
CA GLY A 211 -7.57 18.65 15.68
C GLY A 211 -7.91 19.81 14.75
N CYS A 212 -9.07 19.68 14.09
CA CYS A 212 -9.72 20.76 13.35
C CYS A 212 -10.77 21.43 14.26
N PRO A 213 -10.79 22.78 14.36
CA PRO A 213 -10.01 23.75 13.59
C PRO A 213 -8.69 24.20 14.24
N GLU A 214 -8.38 23.75 15.45
CA GLU A 214 -7.35 24.35 16.31
C GLU A 214 -5.95 24.34 15.68
N HIS A 215 -5.63 23.30 14.90
CA HIS A 215 -4.29 23.12 14.33
C HIS A 215 -4.26 23.35 12.81
N ALA A 216 -5.37 23.05 12.11
CA ALA A 216 -5.56 23.35 10.70
C ALA A 216 -7.04 23.20 10.29
N GLN A 217 -7.39 23.72 9.12
CA GLN A 217 -8.73 23.65 8.51
C GLN A 217 -8.71 23.04 7.09
N THR A 218 -7.61 22.39 6.70
CA THR A 218 -7.49 21.62 5.46
C THR A 218 -6.96 20.23 5.78
N ALA A 219 -7.24 19.25 4.92
CA ALA A 219 -6.78 17.88 5.11
C ALA A 219 -5.25 17.80 5.15
N GLU A 220 -4.55 18.47 4.22
CA GLU A 220 -3.09 18.49 4.19
C GLU A 220 -2.50 19.18 5.42
N GLY A 221 -3.13 20.26 5.88
CA GLY A 221 -2.69 20.98 7.08
C GLY A 221 -2.81 20.13 8.34
N ILE A 222 -3.91 19.38 8.49
CA ILE A 222 -4.13 18.48 9.62
C ILE A 222 -3.12 17.33 9.61
N ILE A 223 -2.88 16.71 8.45
CA ILE A 223 -1.88 15.64 8.32
C ILE A 223 -0.49 16.17 8.67
N ALA A 224 -0.09 17.31 8.09
CA ALA A 224 1.22 17.91 8.34
C ALA A 224 1.44 18.29 9.82
N ALA A 225 0.40 18.79 10.48
CA ALA A 225 0.42 19.12 11.90
C ALA A 225 0.63 17.86 12.78
N ALA A 226 -0.11 16.79 12.50
CA ALA A 226 0.03 15.54 13.24
C ALA A 226 1.37 14.83 12.95
N ASP A 227 1.85 14.84 11.71
CA ASP A 227 3.17 14.30 11.34
C ASP A 227 4.30 15.01 12.09
N LYS A 228 4.23 16.35 12.19
CA LYS A 228 5.18 17.14 13.00
C LYS A 228 5.13 16.73 14.46
N ALA A 229 3.94 16.55 15.03
CA ALA A 229 3.77 16.09 16.41
C ALA A 229 4.31 14.67 16.62
N LEU A 230 4.07 13.74 15.68
CA LEU A 230 4.61 12.38 15.73
C LEU A 230 6.14 12.40 15.65
N TYR A 231 6.72 13.25 14.82
CA TYR A 231 8.16 13.44 14.75
C TYR A 231 8.74 13.88 16.11
N LEU A 232 8.10 14.85 16.78
CA LEU A 232 8.49 15.27 18.13
C LEU A 232 8.36 14.11 19.12
N ALA A 233 7.27 13.34 19.07
CA ALA A 233 7.08 12.17 19.91
C ALA A 233 8.24 11.16 19.78
N LYS A 234 8.65 10.86 18.54
CA LYS A 234 9.78 9.96 18.25
C LYS A 234 11.13 10.54 18.69
N ARG A 235 11.33 11.84 18.49
CA ARG A 235 12.58 12.54 18.84
C ARG A 235 12.78 12.61 20.35
N ASP A 236 11.72 12.89 21.09
CA ASP A 236 11.83 13.24 22.52
C ASP A 236 11.82 12.02 23.44
N GLY A 237 11.85 10.81 22.89
CA GLY A 237 12.05 9.57 23.64
C GLY A 237 11.08 8.45 23.33
N ARG A 238 10.20 8.62 22.32
CA ARG A 238 9.17 7.64 21.92
C ARG A 238 8.17 7.34 23.04
N ASN A 239 7.31 6.34 22.82
CA ASN A 239 6.28 5.90 23.76
C ASN A 239 5.51 7.07 24.38
N ARG A 240 5.07 8.01 23.54
CA ARG A 240 4.36 9.21 23.97
C ARG A 240 3.40 9.71 22.92
N VAL A 241 2.46 10.52 23.38
CA VAL A 241 1.56 11.28 22.53
C VAL A 241 1.97 12.75 22.59
N VAL A 242 2.01 13.41 21.45
CA VAL A 242 2.24 14.86 21.35
C VAL A 242 1.05 15.48 20.64
N LEU A 243 0.47 16.52 21.22
CA LEU A 243 -0.53 17.33 20.55
C LEU A 243 0.18 18.40 19.70
N SER A 244 -0.26 18.60 18.47
CA SER A 244 0.27 19.66 17.61
C SER A 244 0.19 21.02 18.30
N GLY A 245 1.22 21.85 18.14
CA GLY A 245 1.28 23.17 18.78
C GLY A 245 1.80 23.15 20.23
N GLU A 246 2.00 21.98 20.85
CA GLU A 246 2.83 21.88 22.05
C GLU A 246 4.30 22.05 21.67
N GLU A 247 4.96 23.06 22.24
CA GLU A 247 6.42 23.19 22.21
C GLU A 247 7.01 22.36 23.35
N ALA A 248 8.11 21.66 23.07
CA ALA A 248 8.80 20.77 24.01
C ALA A 248 9.43 21.51 25.20
#